data_AF-K1RXW1-F1
#
_entry.id   AF-K1RXW1-F1
#
_cell.length_a   1.000
_cell.length_b   1.000
_cell.length_c   1.000
_cell.angle_alpha   90.00
_cell.angle_beta   90.00
_cell.angle_gamma   90.00
#
_symmetry.space_group_name_H-M   'P 1'
#
loop_
_entity.id
_entity.type
_entity.pdbx_description
1 polymer ?
#
loop_
_entity_poly.entity_id
_entity_poly.type
_entity_poly.pdbx_seq_one_letter_code
_entity_poly.pdbx_strand_id
1 'polypeptide(L)'
;MDKIWVPDLYIINEKTAKFHTVTVPNKMMYIYPDGLVLYSARVSGVFSCMMDLHKYPLDKQICDIRMESYSHSASTLVVRWRDTPAEISSTLRLPQFDITLMRSFFCDQQYMGINYTCIGLDIHLERNIGYYLTQTYVPCVLVVILSWVNFWLSIDAVPARISLGLLTVLTMTTQSSAAVRGLTVVSYVKAMDVWIFACLFFVFAGLLEFAWVNVSNRVESRRKSVLDLPSLVNGNAKRSPKTESPTSQREGFSFTPSKNREKARNIDRVSRFLFPAAFILFNVGYWLVYLVLWEPVIDKHSDSEGVTMTVNLNDD
;
A
#
# COMPACT_ATOMS: atom_id res chain seq x y z
N MET A 1 24.63 25.63 37.18
CA MET A 1 25.49 24.91 36.21
C MET A 1 26.16 25.87 35.23
N ASP A 2 25.75 27.14 35.21
CA ASP A 2 26.08 28.11 34.16
C ASP A 2 27.50 28.70 34.26
N LYS A 3 28.31 28.19 35.20
CA LYS A 3 29.71 28.58 35.41
C LYS A 3 30.70 27.52 34.89
N ILE A 4 30.20 26.37 34.45
CA ILE A 4 31.01 25.28 33.90
C ILE A 4 30.73 25.22 32.41
N TRP A 5 31.78 25.09 31.61
CA TRP A 5 31.66 24.93 30.16
C TRP A 5 30.99 23.59 29.84
N VAL A 6 30.01 23.61 28.95
CA VAL A 6 29.29 22.44 28.44
C VAL A 6 29.37 22.51 26.91
N PRO A 7 29.70 21.41 26.21
CA PRO A 7 29.78 21.42 24.75
C PRO A 7 28.43 21.77 24.12
N ASP A 8 28.50 22.51 23.02
CA ASP A 8 27.37 23.05 22.24
C ASP A 8 26.83 22.05 21.22
N LEU A 9 26.48 20.86 21.70
CA LEU A 9 25.90 19.81 20.87
C LEU A 9 24.47 20.18 20.46
N TYR A 10 24.21 20.15 19.16
CA TYR A 10 22.87 20.30 18.60
C TYR A 10 22.52 19.10 17.72
N ILE A 11 21.22 18.84 17.57
CA ILE A 11 20.72 17.75 16.73
C ILE A 11 20.41 18.32 15.35
N ILE A 12 21.13 17.85 14.33
CA ILE A 12 21.11 18.43 12.98
C ILE A 12 19.70 18.34 12.36
N ASN A 13 19.03 17.20 12.52
CA ASN A 13 17.73 16.94 11.94
C ASN A 13 16.56 17.26 12.88
N GLU A 14 16.79 18.07 13.92
CA GLU A 14 15.73 18.55 14.80
C GLU A 14 14.79 19.54 14.09
N LYS A 15 13.48 19.36 14.27
CA LYS A 15 12.47 20.38 13.94
C LYS A 15 12.10 21.21 15.16
N THR A 16 11.91 20.54 16.30
CA THR A 16 11.66 21.18 17.60
C THR A 16 12.18 20.29 18.72
N ALA A 17 12.81 20.87 19.73
CA ALA A 17 13.18 20.17 20.96
C ALA A 17 12.99 21.06 22.18
N LYS A 18 12.79 20.41 23.32
CA LYS A 18 12.67 21.06 24.62
C LYS A 18 13.37 20.27 25.71
N PHE A 19 14.01 21.01 26.61
CA PHE A 19 14.49 20.48 27.87
C PHE A 19 13.33 20.34 28.85
N HIS A 20 13.35 19.28 29.66
CA HIS A 20 12.36 19.08 30.72
C HIS A 20 12.76 19.89 31.97
N THR A 21 11.77 20.52 32.60
CA THR A 21 11.98 21.43 33.74
C THR A 21 11.10 21.16 34.96
N VAL A 22 10.34 20.06 34.96
CA VAL A 22 9.36 19.76 36.01
C VAL A 22 9.86 18.60 36.89
N THR A 23 9.90 18.75 38.22
CA THR A 23 9.63 19.96 39.03
C THR A 23 10.80 20.94 39.08
N VAL A 24 12.00 20.48 38.69
CA VAL A 24 13.23 21.25 38.53
C VAL A 24 13.85 20.92 37.18
N PRO A 25 14.74 21.77 36.61
CA PRO A 25 15.49 21.44 35.41
C PRO A 25 16.09 20.04 35.46
N ASN A 26 15.68 19.16 34.54
CA ASN A 26 16.11 17.76 34.47
C ASN A 26 17.51 17.68 33.85
N LYS A 27 18.49 18.27 34.55
CA LYS A 27 19.90 18.29 34.22
C LYS A 27 20.69 17.82 35.44
N MET A 28 21.66 16.94 35.23
CA MET A 28 22.55 16.40 36.25
C MET A 28 23.99 16.64 35.81
N MET A 29 24.84 17.08 36.74
CA MET A 29 26.27 17.21 36.52
C MET A 29 27.01 16.59 37.71
N TYR A 30 27.97 15.72 37.43
CA TYR A 30 28.83 15.10 38.43
C TYR A 30 30.29 15.28 38.01
N ILE A 31 31.11 15.82 38.91
CA ILE A 31 32.54 16.09 38.68
C ILE A 31 33.33 15.06 39.48
N TYR A 32 34.10 14.24 38.79
CA TYR A 32 34.97 13.24 39.40
C TYR A 32 36.27 13.89 39.92
N PRO A 33 36.97 13.27 40.89
CA PRO A 33 38.22 13.80 41.44
C PRO A 33 39.36 13.95 40.42
N ASP A 34 39.32 13.21 39.31
CA ASP A 34 40.28 13.26 38.20
C ASP A 34 39.98 14.38 37.18
N GLY A 35 38.89 15.13 37.39
CA GLY A 35 38.44 16.20 36.51
C GLY A 35 37.47 15.75 35.41
N LEU A 36 37.10 14.47 35.34
CA LEU A 36 36.05 14.02 34.41
C LEU A 36 34.70 14.63 34.82
N VAL A 37 33.94 15.13 33.83
CA VAL A 37 32.60 15.70 34.07
C VAL A 37 31.56 14.83 33.37
N LEU A 38 30.66 14.24 34.15
CA LEU A 38 29.45 13.59 33.64
C LEU A 38 28.33 14.63 33.57
N TYR A 39 27.82 14.87 32.37
CA TYR A 39 26.65 15.73 32.15
C TYR A 39 25.51 14.89 31.56
N SER A 40 24.32 14.99 32.16
CA SER A 40 23.11 14.32 31.68
C SER A 40 21.94 15.29 31.64
N ALA A 41 21.16 15.26 30.57
CA ALA A 41 20.01 16.11 30.40
C ALA A 41 18.85 15.33 29.77
N ARG A 42 17.62 15.62 30.19
CA ARG A 42 16.42 15.06 29.57
C ARG A 42 15.90 15.99 28.48
N VAL A 43 15.83 15.48 27.26
CA VAL A 43 15.34 16.20 26.07
C VAL A 43 14.17 15.44 25.47
N SER A 44 13.16 16.16 24.98
CA SER A 44 12.19 15.62 24.03
C SER A 44 12.18 16.47 22.79
N GLY A 45 12.29 15.82 21.62
CA GLY A 45 12.28 16.51 20.34
C GLY A 45 11.50 15.76 19.27
N VAL A 46 11.20 16.50 18.21
CA VAL A 46 10.64 16.03 16.96
C VAL A 46 11.76 16.08 15.93
N PHE A 47 12.12 14.93 15.40
CA PHE A 47 13.21 14.77 14.44
C PHE A 47 12.65 14.53 13.04
N SER A 48 13.34 15.08 12.05
CA SER A 48 13.05 14.83 10.64
C SER A 48 13.60 13.46 10.24
N CYS A 49 12.76 12.62 9.66
CA CYS A 49 13.15 11.32 9.12
C CYS A 49 12.65 11.22 7.67
N MET A 50 13.59 11.00 6.75
CA MET A 50 13.28 10.79 5.34
C MET A 50 12.92 9.32 5.14
N MET A 51 11.62 9.07 4.94
CA MET A 51 11.05 7.73 4.76
C MET A 51 10.86 7.39 3.29
N ASP A 52 10.99 6.10 2.96
CA ASP A 52 10.65 5.56 1.66
C ASP A 52 9.38 4.70 1.74
N LEU A 53 8.32 5.13 1.06
CA LEU A 53 6.99 4.51 1.14
C LEU A 53 6.64 3.65 -0.07
N HIS A 54 7.55 3.36 -1.00
CA HIS A 54 7.24 2.50 -2.17
C HIS A 54 6.61 1.17 -1.76
N LYS A 55 7.08 0.60 -0.65
CA LYS A 55 6.61 -0.69 -0.12
C LYS A 55 5.46 -0.59 0.89
N TYR A 56 4.91 0.61 1.12
CA TYR A 56 3.87 0.81 2.14
C TYR A 56 2.66 -0.14 1.94
N PRO A 57 2.17 -0.83 2.99
CA PRO A 57 2.58 -0.79 4.41
C PRO A 57 3.58 -1.88 4.84
N LEU A 58 4.20 -2.59 3.89
CA LEU A 58 5.24 -3.61 4.11
C LEU A 58 6.65 -2.99 4.22
N ASP A 59 6.72 -1.74 4.62
CA ASP A 59 7.91 -0.92 4.61
C ASP A 59 8.77 -1.08 5.87
N LYS A 60 10.08 -0.95 5.68
CA LYS A 60 11.08 -0.80 6.74
C LYS A 60 11.69 0.58 6.59
N GLN A 61 11.74 1.33 7.67
CA GLN A 61 12.23 2.70 7.70
C GLN A 61 13.50 2.77 8.55
N ILE A 62 14.47 3.58 8.12
CA ILE A 62 15.62 3.94 8.93
C ILE A 62 15.54 5.42 9.23
N CYS A 63 15.36 5.74 10.50
CA CYS A 63 15.38 7.12 10.99
C CYS A 63 16.67 7.38 11.75
N ASP A 64 17.43 8.36 11.31
CA ASP A 64 18.68 8.78 11.92
C ASP A 64 18.46 9.89 12.95
N ILE A 65 19.30 9.93 13.97
CA ILE A 65 19.50 11.10 14.84
C ILE A 65 20.96 11.46 14.75
N ARG A 66 21.27 12.68 14.30
CA ARG A 66 22.65 13.16 14.13
C ARG A 66 22.95 14.32 15.05
N MET A 67 24.09 14.25 15.73
CA MET A 67 24.56 15.27 16.66
C MET A 67 25.95 15.76 16.27
N GLU A 68 26.13 17.07 16.34
CA GLU A 68 27.34 17.78 15.97
C GLU A 68 27.52 19.01 16.88
N SER A 69 28.73 19.56 16.96
CA SER A 69 28.97 20.86 17.60
C SER A 69 28.58 22.00 16.67
N TYR A 70 27.94 23.03 17.19
CA TYR A 70 27.55 24.20 16.40
C TYR A 70 28.74 25.11 16.05
N SER A 71 29.66 25.33 17.00
CA SER A 71 30.72 26.34 16.87
C SER A 71 32.14 25.78 16.85
N HIS A 72 32.37 24.56 17.33
CA HIS A 72 33.71 23.99 17.46
C HIS A 72 34.03 22.98 16.35
N SER A 73 35.17 23.18 15.70
CA SER A 73 35.69 22.25 14.70
C SER A 73 36.30 20.99 15.34
N ALA A 74 36.61 19.99 14.51
CA ALA A 74 37.24 18.73 14.90
C ALA A 74 38.61 18.90 15.59
N SER A 75 39.26 20.06 15.43
CA SER A 75 40.52 20.37 16.14
C SER A 75 40.33 20.77 17.60
N THR A 76 39.13 21.24 17.97
CA THR A 76 38.83 21.77 19.31
C THR A 76 37.92 20.82 20.09
N LEU A 77 36.94 20.20 19.43
CA LEU A 77 35.97 19.31 20.06
C LEU A 77 35.78 18.07 19.18
N VAL A 78 35.99 16.90 19.79
CA VAL A 78 35.79 15.60 19.15
C VAL A 78 34.68 14.88 19.89
N VAL A 79 33.58 14.60 19.18
CA VAL A 79 32.43 13.89 19.73
C VAL A 79 32.55 12.40 19.40
N ARG A 80 32.43 11.53 20.41
CA ARG A 80 32.49 10.08 20.25
C ARG A 80 31.41 9.38 21.07
N TRP A 81 30.96 8.24 20.57
CA TRP A 81 30.12 7.32 21.33
C TRP A 81 30.90 6.70 22.48
N ARG A 82 30.21 6.45 23.59
CA ARG A 82 30.67 5.50 24.60
C ARG A 82 30.51 4.07 24.07
N ASP A 83 31.17 3.10 24.70
CA ASP A 83 31.07 1.67 24.34
C ASP A 83 29.62 1.20 24.14
N THR A 84 28.69 1.70 24.96
CA THR A 84 27.25 1.55 24.76
C THR A 84 26.66 2.85 24.21
N PRO A 85 26.43 2.95 22.89
CA PRO A 85 25.99 4.20 22.27
C PRO A 85 24.52 4.54 22.58
N ALA A 86 23.65 3.53 22.71
CA ALA A 86 22.23 3.74 22.95
C ALA A 86 21.64 2.62 23.82
N GLU A 87 20.77 3.01 24.75
CA GLU A 87 20.00 2.09 25.59
C GLU A 87 18.51 2.41 25.46
N ILE A 88 17.69 1.37 25.21
CA ILE A 88 16.23 1.48 25.14
C ILE A 88 15.63 0.89 26.40
N SER A 89 14.61 1.54 26.96
CA SER A 89 13.80 0.95 28.02
C SER A 89 13.13 -0.34 27.53
N SER A 90 13.27 -1.44 28.26
CA SER A 90 12.67 -2.74 27.92
C SER A 90 11.13 -2.72 27.85
N THR A 91 10.51 -1.71 28.45
CA THR A 91 9.05 -1.51 28.45
C THR A 91 8.54 -0.69 27.26
N LEU A 92 9.43 -0.10 26.45
CA LEU A 92 9.02 0.73 25.33
C LEU A 92 8.33 -0.11 24.26
N ARG A 93 7.10 0.26 23.92
CA ARG A 93 6.33 -0.34 22.81
C ARG A 93 5.73 0.79 21.98
N LEU A 94 5.86 0.67 20.67
CA LEU A 94 5.27 1.58 19.71
C LEU A 94 4.04 0.89 19.08
N PRO A 95 2.92 1.61 18.88
CA PRO A 95 1.68 0.99 18.40
C PRO A 95 1.70 0.64 16.90
N GLN A 96 2.49 1.36 16.10
CA GLN A 96 2.50 1.22 14.63
C GLN A 96 3.79 0.60 14.08
N PHE A 97 4.87 0.60 14.86
CA PHE A 97 6.18 0.17 14.44
C PHE A 97 6.83 -0.68 15.52
N ASP A 98 7.74 -1.55 15.13
CA ASP A 98 8.67 -2.23 16.02
C ASP A 98 10.09 -1.73 15.74
N ILE A 99 10.84 -1.45 16.81
CA ILE A 99 12.26 -1.12 16.71
C ILE A 99 13.02 -2.44 16.59
N THR A 100 13.63 -2.68 15.43
CA THR A 100 14.32 -3.94 15.13
C THR A 100 15.81 -3.88 15.45
N LEU A 101 16.44 -2.74 15.19
CA LEU A 101 17.87 -2.53 15.38
C LEU A 101 18.16 -1.05 15.65
N MET A 102 19.17 -0.79 16.47
CA MET A 102 19.83 0.52 16.53
C MET A 102 21.30 0.37 16.16
N ARG A 103 21.79 1.23 15.26
CA ARG A 103 23.19 1.21 14.80
C ARG A 103 23.81 2.58 14.97
N SER A 104 24.90 2.65 15.73
CA SER A 104 25.71 3.87 15.81
C SER A 104 26.62 3.99 14.59
N PHE A 105 26.79 5.21 14.10
CA PHE A 105 27.72 5.54 13.02
C PHE A 105 28.41 6.90 13.26
N PHE A 106 29.45 7.17 12.49
CA PHE A 106 30.12 8.47 12.42
C PHE A 106 29.73 9.17 11.12
N CYS A 107 29.53 10.48 11.17
CA CYS A 107 29.01 11.28 10.07
C CYS A 107 29.82 12.55 9.85
N ASP A 108 31.12 12.53 10.13
CA ASP A 108 32.00 13.68 10.01
C ASP A 108 31.83 14.38 8.66
N GLN A 109 31.69 15.71 8.69
CA GLN A 109 31.45 16.55 7.52
C GLN A 109 32.45 17.70 7.45
N GLN A 110 32.65 18.22 6.24
CA GLN A 110 33.44 19.42 6.01
C GLN A 110 32.54 20.54 5.49
N TYR A 111 32.48 21.64 6.23
CA TYR A 111 31.76 22.85 5.83
C TYR A 111 32.75 23.96 5.56
N MET A 112 32.76 24.50 4.33
CA MET A 112 33.59 25.64 3.94
C MET A 112 35.09 25.46 4.27
N GLY A 113 35.60 24.22 4.13
CA GLY A 113 37.00 23.90 4.43
C GLY A 113 37.27 23.50 5.89
N ILE A 114 36.30 23.64 6.80
CA ILE A 114 36.42 23.31 8.23
C ILE A 114 35.79 21.95 8.49
N ASN A 115 36.53 21.06 9.15
CA ASN A 115 36.06 19.73 9.52
C ASN A 115 35.34 19.75 10.86
N TYR A 116 34.23 19.03 10.94
CA TYR A 116 33.44 18.85 12.15
C TYR A 116 33.20 17.36 12.41
N THR A 117 33.25 16.99 13.69
CA THR A 117 32.96 15.60 14.10
C THR A 117 31.47 15.43 14.35
N CYS A 118 30.89 14.37 13.79
CA CYS A 118 29.46 14.09 13.89
C CYS A 118 29.25 12.63 14.29
N ILE A 119 28.30 12.43 15.19
CA ILE A 119 27.85 11.10 15.59
C ILE A 119 26.39 10.92 15.20
N GLY A 120 26.09 9.73 14.70
CA GLY A 120 24.76 9.37 14.21
C GLY A 120 24.27 8.08 14.84
N LEU A 121 22.95 7.97 14.97
CA LEU A 121 22.27 6.79 15.46
C LEU A 121 21.11 6.44 14.53
N ASP A 122 21.24 5.33 13.83
CA ASP A 122 20.18 4.77 12.98
C ASP A 122 19.22 3.95 13.82
N ILE A 123 17.93 4.23 13.67
CA ILE A 123 16.83 3.51 14.29
C ILE A 123 16.05 2.80 13.20
N HIS A 124 16.15 1.48 13.16
CA HIS A 124 15.45 0.64 12.18
C HIS A 124 14.04 0.33 12.71
N LEU A 125 13.05 0.82 11.98
CA LEU A 125 11.63 0.72 12.30
C LEU A 125 10.94 -0.17 11.27
N GLU A 126 10.28 -1.22 11.73
CA GLU A 126 9.46 -2.09 10.89
C GLU A 126 7.99 -1.84 11.18
N ARG A 127 7.18 -1.59 10.15
CA ARG A 127 5.76 -1.28 10.34
C ARG A 127 4.96 -2.54 10.66
N ASN A 128 4.10 -2.47 11.66
CA ASN A 128 3.17 -3.55 11.96
C ASN A 128 1.99 -3.55 10.96
N ILE A 129 1.84 -4.64 10.21
CA ILE A 129 0.88 -4.73 9.12
C ILE A 129 -0.55 -5.10 9.54
N GLY A 130 -0.77 -5.60 10.77
CA GLY A 130 -2.05 -6.19 11.19
C GLY A 130 -3.27 -5.27 11.01
N TYR A 131 -3.11 -3.97 11.29
CA TYR A 131 -4.15 -2.97 11.06
C TYR A 131 -4.55 -2.85 9.59
N TYR A 132 -3.57 -2.82 8.68
CA TYR A 132 -3.81 -2.65 7.25
C TYR A 132 -4.44 -3.90 6.63
N LEU A 133 -4.05 -5.09 7.09
CA LEU A 133 -4.68 -6.34 6.68
C LEU A 133 -6.18 -6.33 6.98
N THR A 134 -6.55 -5.99 8.21
CA THR A 134 -7.94 -6.06 8.68
C THR A 134 -8.82 -4.92 8.13
N GLN A 135 -8.26 -3.71 8.00
CA GLN A 135 -9.02 -2.52 7.59
C GLN A 135 -9.03 -2.29 6.08
N THR A 136 -8.05 -2.82 5.34
CA THR A 136 -7.96 -2.56 3.89
C THR A 136 -7.87 -3.82 3.05
N TYR A 137 -6.90 -4.71 3.27
CA TYR A 137 -6.75 -5.89 2.41
C TYR A 137 -7.97 -6.81 2.48
N VAL A 138 -8.41 -7.21 3.68
CA VAL A 138 -9.54 -8.13 3.88
C VAL A 138 -10.84 -7.57 3.28
N PRO A 139 -11.27 -6.32 3.57
CA PRO A 139 -12.51 -5.82 2.98
C PRO A 139 -12.42 -5.63 1.46
N CYS A 140 -11.25 -5.28 0.89
CA CYS A 140 -11.09 -5.23 -0.57
C CYS A 140 -11.30 -6.61 -1.21
N VAL A 141 -10.73 -7.68 -0.63
CA VAL A 141 -10.96 -9.05 -1.09
C VAL A 141 -12.43 -9.41 -1.01
N LEU A 142 -13.11 -9.08 0.09
CA LEU A 142 -14.53 -9.35 0.26
C LEU A 142 -15.37 -8.62 -0.82
N VAL A 143 -15.05 -7.36 -1.14
CA VAL A 143 -15.73 -6.60 -2.21
C VAL A 143 -15.51 -7.25 -3.58
N VAL A 144 -14.29 -7.71 -3.87
CA VAL A 144 -14.00 -8.46 -5.11
C VAL A 144 -14.80 -9.75 -5.17
N ILE A 145 -14.86 -10.53 -4.08
CA ILE A 145 -15.69 -11.75 -4.01
C ILE A 145 -17.18 -11.43 -4.19
N LEU A 146 -17.67 -10.35 -3.57
CA LEU A 146 -19.05 -9.89 -3.75
C LEU A 146 -19.36 -9.55 -5.20
N SER A 147 -18.40 -9.01 -5.95
CA SER A 147 -18.58 -8.75 -7.38
C SER A 147 -18.83 -10.04 -8.19
N TRP A 148 -18.28 -11.18 -7.76
CA TRP A 148 -18.47 -12.47 -8.44
C TRP A 148 -19.87 -13.06 -8.24
N VAL A 149 -20.59 -12.64 -7.20
CA VAL A 149 -21.98 -13.06 -6.96
C VAL A 149 -22.86 -12.69 -8.17
N ASN A 150 -22.53 -11.61 -8.88
CA ASN A 150 -23.22 -11.20 -10.10
C ASN A 150 -23.24 -12.29 -11.19
N PHE A 151 -22.19 -13.12 -11.28
CA PHE A 151 -22.12 -14.20 -12.28
C PHE A 151 -23.06 -15.37 -11.97
N TRP A 152 -23.55 -15.45 -10.73
CA TRP A 152 -24.47 -16.50 -10.27
C TRP A 152 -25.93 -16.10 -10.38
N LEU A 153 -26.23 -14.80 -10.41
CA LEU A 153 -27.59 -14.30 -10.63
C LEU A 153 -28.10 -14.73 -12.00
N SER A 154 -29.42 -14.75 -12.20
CA SER A 154 -29.99 -14.97 -13.53
C SER A 154 -29.75 -13.76 -14.44
N ILE A 155 -29.66 -13.99 -15.74
CA ILE A 155 -29.47 -12.92 -16.75
C ILE A 155 -30.68 -11.97 -16.83
N ASP A 156 -31.84 -12.47 -16.37
CA ASP A 156 -33.11 -11.77 -16.40
C ASP A 156 -33.26 -10.81 -15.20
N ALA A 157 -32.47 -10.99 -14.13
CA ALA A 157 -32.44 -10.14 -12.94
C ALA A 157 -31.55 -8.88 -13.11
N VAL A 158 -31.77 -8.14 -14.19
CA VAL A 158 -31.00 -6.94 -14.57
C VAL A 158 -30.89 -5.89 -13.43
N PRO A 159 -31.98 -5.53 -12.71
CA PRO A 159 -31.90 -4.51 -11.65
C PRO A 159 -30.96 -4.90 -10.50
N ALA A 160 -30.98 -6.19 -10.11
CA ALA A 160 -30.13 -6.70 -9.04
C ALA A 160 -28.64 -6.69 -9.45
N ARG A 161 -28.32 -7.16 -10.66
CA ARG A 161 -26.94 -7.18 -11.17
C ARG A 161 -26.34 -5.77 -11.29
N ILE A 162 -27.09 -4.80 -11.83
CA ILE A 162 -26.64 -3.40 -11.93
C ILE A 162 -26.40 -2.80 -10.55
N SER A 163 -27.34 -2.99 -9.62
CA SER A 163 -27.24 -2.44 -8.28
C SER A 163 -26.01 -2.97 -7.54
N LEU A 164 -25.78 -4.29 -7.55
CA LEU A 164 -24.60 -4.91 -6.94
C LEU A 164 -23.30 -4.48 -7.62
N GLY A 165 -23.26 -4.42 -8.96
CA GLY A 165 -22.09 -3.96 -9.71
C GLY A 165 -21.71 -2.52 -9.39
N LEU A 166 -22.67 -1.60 -9.38
CA LEU A 166 -22.42 -0.19 -9.02
C LEU A 166 -22.03 -0.03 -7.55
N LEU A 167 -22.68 -0.77 -6.65
CA LEU A 167 -22.37 -0.74 -5.22
C LEU A 167 -20.94 -1.18 -4.96
N THR A 168 -20.51 -2.31 -5.54
CA THR A 168 -19.14 -2.81 -5.37
C THR A 168 -18.08 -1.83 -5.90
N VAL A 169 -18.31 -1.18 -7.05
CA VAL A 169 -17.41 -0.14 -7.59
C VAL A 169 -17.35 1.08 -6.67
N LEU A 170 -18.50 1.54 -6.17
CA LEU A 170 -18.58 2.68 -5.24
C LEU A 170 -17.91 2.35 -3.90
N THR A 171 -18.15 1.17 -3.35
CA THR A 171 -17.50 0.69 -2.11
C THR A 171 -15.99 0.64 -2.29
N MET A 172 -15.50 0.10 -3.41
CA MET A 172 -14.06 0.03 -3.69
C MET A 172 -13.43 1.43 -3.81
N THR A 173 -14.08 2.34 -4.53
CA THR A 173 -13.64 3.75 -4.64
C THR A 173 -13.64 4.45 -3.29
N THR A 174 -14.66 4.23 -2.47
CA THR A 174 -14.77 4.81 -1.12
C THR A 174 -13.66 4.28 -0.20
N GLN A 175 -13.36 2.99 -0.30
CA GLN A 175 -12.30 2.34 0.47
C GLN A 175 -10.91 2.79 0.01
N SER A 176 -10.70 2.99 -1.30
CA SER A 176 -9.48 3.59 -1.86
C SER A 176 -9.20 4.95 -1.23
N SER A 177 -10.20 5.84 -1.22
CA SER A 177 -10.08 7.15 -0.59
C SER A 177 -9.81 7.03 0.92
N ALA A 178 -10.43 6.06 1.59
CA ALA A 178 -10.21 5.81 3.01
C ALA A 178 -8.79 5.35 3.35
N ALA A 179 -8.18 4.51 2.51
CA ALA A 179 -6.84 3.99 2.71
C ALA A 179 -5.76 5.08 2.68
N VAL A 180 -6.00 6.20 2.00
CA VAL A 180 -5.03 7.29 1.83
C VAL A 180 -5.23 8.45 2.82
N ARG A 181 -6.39 8.57 3.49
CA ARG A 181 -6.71 9.73 4.36
C ARG A 181 -5.69 10.01 5.47
N GLY A 182 -5.02 8.97 5.99
CA GLY A 182 -4.07 9.10 7.09
C GLY A 182 -2.60 9.21 6.65
N LEU A 183 -2.32 9.18 5.34
CA LEU A 183 -0.97 9.17 4.81
C LEU A 183 -0.62 10.53 4.21
N THR A 184 0.63 10.95 4.36
CA THR A 184 1.14 12.11 3.62
C THR A 184 1.12 11.83 2.12
N VAL A 185 0.73 12.83 1.33
CA VAL A 185 0.72 12.70 -0.13
C VAL A 185 2.16 12.48 -0.64
N VAL A 186 2.34 11.42 -1.42
CA VAL A 186 3.57 11.11 -2.14
C VAL A 186 3.23 10.93 -3.62
N SER A 187 4.16 11.30 -4.50
CA SER A 187 3.93 11.33 -5.96
C SER A 187 4.12 9.97 -6.64
N TYR A 188 4.86 9.04 -6.01
CA TYR A 188 5.14 7.72 -6.56
C TYR A 188 4.09 6.68 -6.15
N VAL A 189 4.06 5.57 -6.90
CA VAL A 189 3.14 4.45 -6.70
C VAL A 189 3.62 3.60 -5.53
N LYS A 190 2.72 3.32 -4.59
CA LYS A 190 2.95 2.45 -3.43
C LYS A 190 2.41 1.05 -3.68
N ALA A 191 2.93 0.06 -2.96
CA ALA A 191 2.40 -1.31 -2.96
C ALA A 191 0.90 -1.36 -2.65
N MET A 192 0.43 -0.51 -1.74
CA MET A 192 -0.99 -0.35 -1.42
C MET A 192 -1.83 0.16 -2.60
N ASP A 193 -1.30 1.08 -3.39
CA ASP A 193 -2.00 1.64 -4.55
C ASP A 193 -2.17 0.56 -5.64
N VAL A 194 -1.14 -0.26 -5.87
CA VAL A 194 -1.20 -1.41 -6.79
C VAL A 194 -2.30 -2.39 -6.39
N TRP A 195 -2.40 -2.70 -5.09
CA TRP A 195 -3.43 -3.58 -4.55
C TRP A 195 -4.84 -3.04 -4.79
N ILE A 196 -5.07 -1.79 -4.41
CA ILE A 196 -6.37 -1.12 -4.54
C ILE A 196 -6.75 -0.98 -6.01
N PHE A 197 -5.82 -0.60 -6.87
CA PHE A 197 -6.06 -0.49 -8.31
C PHE A 197 -6.42 -1.83 -8.94
N ALA A 198 -5.71 -2.91 -8.58
CA ALA A 198 -6.03 -4.26 -9.07
C ALA A 198 -7.42 -4.71 -8.62
N CYS A 199 -7.77 -4.52 -7.34
CA CYS A 199 -9.10 -4.86 -6.83
C CYS A 199 -10.20 -4.05 -7.53
N LEU A 200 -9.99 -2.75 -7.76
CA LEU A 200 -10.91 -1.90 -8.52
C LEU A 200 -11.07 -2.40 -9.96
N PHE A 201 -9.97 -2.79 -10.61
CA PHE A 201 -9.99 -3.35 -11.96
C PHE A 201 -10.84 -4.63 -12.02
N PHE A 202 -10.68 -5.57 -11.09
CA PHE A 202 -11.50 -6.80 -11.06
C PHE A 202 -12.99 -6.52 -10.87
N VAL A 203 -13.34 -5.61 -9.96
CA VAL A 203 -14.73 -5.21 -9.71
C VAL A 203 -15.33 -4.53 -10.94
N PHE A 204 -14.58 -3.61 -11.57
CA PHE A 204 -15.02 -2.92 -12.79
C PHE A 204 -15.14 -3.88 -13.99
N ALA A 205 -14.22 -4.82 -14.14
CA ALA A 205 -14.29 -5.86 -15.17
C ALA A 205 -15.55 -6.73 -15.01
N GLY A 206 -15.98 -7.02 -13.77
CA GLY A 206 -17.25 -7.71 -13.51
C GLY A 206 -18.47 -6.90 -13.96
N LEU A 207 -18.46 -5.57 -13.79
CA LEU A 207 -19.52 -4.68 -14.29
C LEU A 207 -19.53 -4.64 -15.82
N LEU A 208 -18.35 -4.59 -16.46
CA LEU A 208 -18.22 -4.63 -17.92
C LEU A 208 -18.71 -5.95 -18.50
N GLU A 209 -18.41 -7.08 -17.84
CA GLU A 209 -18.91 -8.40 -18.23
C GLU A 209 -20.44 -8.41 -18.24
N PHE A 210 -21.07 -7.91 -17.17
CA PHE A 210 -22.52 -7.79 -17.12
C PHE A 210 -23.08 -6.90 -18.24
N ALA A 211 -22.46 -5.74 -18.49
CA ALA A 211 -22.88 -4.83 -19.54
C ALA A 211 -22.81 -5.50 -20.91
N TRP A 212 -21.71 -6.23 -21.18
CA TRP A 212 -21.51 -6.98 -22.40
C TRP A 212 -22.56 -8.09 -22.57
N VAL A 213 -22.78 -8.91 -21.55
CA VAL A 213 -23.76 -10.01 -21.54
C VAL A 213 -25.19 -9.47 -21.78
N ASN A 214 -25.56 -8.39 -21.10
CA ASN A 214 -26.89 -7.77 -21.25
C ASN A 214 -27.10 -7.15 -22.64
N VAL A 215 -26.12 -6.41 -23.17
CA VAL A 215 -26.19 -5.84 -24.52
C VAL A 215 -26.24 -6.94 -25.58
N SER A 216 -25.39 -7.96 -25.47
CA SER A 216 -25.39 -9.11 -26.37
C SER A 216 -26.75 -9.81 -26.38
N ASN A 217 -27.35 -10.03 -25.21
CA ASN A 217 -28.67 -10.64 -25.10
C ASN A 217 -29.78 -9.76 -25.70
N ARG A 218 -29.73 -8.42 -25.52
CA ARG A 218 -30.70 -7.47 -26.08
C ARG A 218 -30.63 -7.35 -27.60
N VAL A 219 -29.42 -7.22 -28.16
CA VAL A 219 -29.21 -7.13 -29.61
C VAL A 219 -29.71 -8.41 -30.28
N GLU A 220 -29.39 -9.56 -29.70
CA GLU A 220 -29.78 -10.85 -30.23
C GLU A 220 -31.29 -11.11 -30.12
N SER A 221 -31.92 -10.69 -29.01
CA SER A 221 -33.38 -10.77 -28.85
C SER A 221 -34.11 -9.92 -29.89
N ARG A 222 -33.60 -8.71 -30.19
CA ARG A 222 -34.13 -7.86 -31.27
C ARG A 222 -33.93 -8.48 -32.65
N ARG A 223 -32.76 -9.09 -32.90
CA ARG A 223 -32.47 -9.76 -34.18
C ARG A 223 -33.49 -10.87 -34.46
N LYS A 224 -33.83 -11.67 -33.45
CA LYS A 224 -34.88 -12.71 -33.58
C LYS A 224 -36.26 -12.15 -33.85
N SER A 225 -36.68 -11.12 -33.12
CA SER A 225 -38.01 -10.52 -33.36
C SER A 225 -38.18 -9.98 -34.78
N VAL A 226 -37.10 -9.54 -35.43
CA VAL A 226 -37.11 -9.11 -36.83
C VAL A 226 -37.08 -10.30 -37.81
N LEU A 227 -36.33 -11.36 -37.50
CA LEU A 227 -36.26 -12.58 -38.31
C LEU A 227 -37.55 -13.41 -38.27
N ASP A 228 -38.29 -13.41 -37.17
CA ASP A 228 -39.56 -14.14 -37.03
C ASP A 228 -40.76 -13.38 -37.64
N LEU A 229 -40.58 -12.10 -37.99
CA LEU A 229 -41.63 -11.24 -38.54
C LEU A 229 -42.22 -11.76 -39.88
N PRO A 230 -41.42 -12.21 -40.86
CA PRO A 230 -41.93 -12.71 -42.14
C PRO A 230 -42.73 -14.02 -42.00
N SER A 231 -42.38 -14.88 -41.06
CA SER A 231 -43.11 -16.14 -40.79
C SER A 231 -44.50 -15.88 -40.19
N LEU A 232 -44.65 -14.84 -39.38
CA LEU A 232 -45.95 -14.47 -38.78
C LEU A 232 -46.89 -13.80 -39.79
N VAL A 233 -46.35 -13.04 -40.73
CA VAL A 233 -47.13 -12.40 -41.81
C VAL A 233 -47.60 -13.44 -42.84
N ASN A 234 -46.75 -14.39 -43.23
CA ASN A 234 -47.13 -15.46 -44.18
C ASN A 234 -48.03 -16.54 -43.56
N GLY A 235 -47.97 -16.77 -42.25
CA GLY A 235 -48.81 -17.75 -41.55
C GLY A 235 -50.31 -17.39 -41.53
N ASN A 236 -50.67 -16.12 -41.71
CA ASN A 236 -52.06 -15.66 -41.75
C ASN A 236 -52.70 -15.67 -43.16
N ALA A 237 -51.94 -15.95 -44.22
CA ALA A 237 -52.45 -15.94 -45.59
C ALA A 237 -53.14 -17.25 -46.05
N LYS A 238 -53.22 -18.27 -45.18
CA LYS A 238 -53.98 -19.52 -45.43
C LYS A 238 -55.03 -19.78 -44.33
N ARG A 239 -56.02 -18.89 -44.19
CA ARG A 239 -57.31 -19.24 -43.56
C ARG A 239 -58.40 -19.23 -44.62
N SER A 240 -58.61 -20.38 -45.26
CA SER A 240 -59.87 -20.68 -45.95
C SER A 240 -60.91 -21.11 -44.92
N PRO A 241 -62.19 -20.70 -45.03
CA PRO A 241 -63.20 -21.06 -44.05
C PRO A 241 -63.62 -22.52 -44.23
N LYS A 242 -63.40 -23.36 -43.21
CA LYS A 242 -64.11 -24.64 -43.07
C LYS A 242 -64.54 -24.89 -41.63
N THR A 243 -65.83 -25.13 -41.53
CA THR A 243 -66.76 -25.64 -40.51
C THR A 243 -66.18 -26.23 -39.21
N GLU A 244 -66.88 -25.90 -38.12
CA GLU A 244 -66.66 -26.24 -36.71
C GLU A 244 -66.54 -27.74 -36.38
N SER A 245 -65.61 -28.06 -35.48
CA SER A 245 -65.78 -29.06 -34.41
C SER A 245 -64.79 -28.76 -33.26
N PRO A 246 -65.17 -28.91 -31.97
CA PRO A 246 -64.34 -28.47 -30.86
C PRO A 246 -63.47 -29.63 -30.36
N THR A 247 -62.19 -29.64 -30.72
CA THR A 247 -61.19 -30.41 -29.96
C THR A 247 -60.03 -29.48 -29.61
N SER A 248 -60.09 -28.98 -28.38
CA SER A 248 -59.04 -28.21 -27.73
C SER A 248 -57.81 -29.09 -27.51
N GLN A 249 -56.91 -29.13 -28.49
CA GLN A 249 -55.50 -29.41 -28.24
C GLN A 249 -54.73 -28.10 -28.41
N ARG A 250 -54.45 -27.45 -27.28
CA ARG A 250 -53.40 -26.43 -27.20
C ARG A 250 -52.09 -27.15 -27.53
N GLU A 251 -51.66 -27.09 -28.78
CA GLU A 251 -50.27 -27.36 -29.12
C GLU A 251 -49.43 -26.32 -28.38
N GLY A 252 -48.81 -26.75 -27.29
CA GLY A 252 -47.86 -25.95 -26.54
C GLY A 252 -46.71 -25.59 -27.47
N PHE A 253 -46.48 -24.29 -27.64
CA PHE A 253 -45.26 -23.76 -28.24
C PHE A 253 -44.08 -24.27 -27.43
N SER A 254 -43.46 -25.38 -27.86
CA SER A 254 -42.26 -25.88 -27.23
C SER A 254 -41.14 -24.87 -27.53
N PHE A 255 -40.86 -24.02 -26.55
CA PHE A 255 -39.76 -23.07 -26.60
C PHE A 255 -38.47 -23.88 -26.44
N THR A 256 -37.97 -24.48 -27.53
CA THR A 256 -36.61 -25.04 -27.52
C THR A 256 -35.67 -23.90 -27.11
N PRO A 257 -34.91 -24.02 -26.01
CA PRO A 257 -34.01 -22.97 -25.59
C PRO A 257 -33.00 -22.78 -26.73
N SER A 258 -33.09 -21.64 -27.41
CA SER A 258 -32.20 -21.37 -28.54
C SER A 258 -30.74 -21.50 -28.10
N LYS A 259 -29.88 -22.10 -28.95
CA LYS A 259 -28.41 -22.19 -28.81
C LYS A 259 -27.71 -20.90 -28.32
N ASN A 260 -28.39 -19.76 -28.39
CA ASN A 260 -27.84 -18.44 -28.10
C ASN A 260 -28.02 -18.02 -26.63
N ARG A 261 -29.06 -18.53 -25.94
CA ARG A 261 -29.16 -18.43 -24.47
C ARG A 261 -28.06 -19.25 -23.81
N GLU A 262 -27.60 -20.31 -24.47
CA GLU A 262 -26.41 -21.07 -24.07
C GLU A 262 -25.13 -20.26 -24.25
N LYS A 263 -24.98 -19.42 -25.29
CA LYS A 263 -23.79 -18.58 -25.48
C LYS A 263 -23.64 -17.53 -24.36
N ALA A 264 -24.71 -16.83 -24.01
CA ALA A 264 -24.70 -15.90 -22.88
C ALA A 264 -24.46 -16.62 -21.54
N ARG A 265 -25.09 -17.79 -21.35
CA ARG A 265 -24.87 -18.65 -20.17
C ARG A 265 -23.45 -19.23 -20.11
N ASN A 266 -22.81 -19.44 -21.25
CA ASN A 266 -21.43 -19.91 -21.33
C ASN A 266 -20.44 -18.80 -20.95
N ILE A 267 -20.72 -17.55 -21.28
CA ILE A 267 -19.91 -16.40 -20.82
C ILE A 267 -19.93 -16.35 -19.29
N ASP A 268 -21.11 -16.27 -18.68
CA ASP A 268 -21.25 -16.30 -17.20
C ASP A 268 -20.55 -17.54 -16.60
N ARG A 269 -20.63 -18.71 -17.26
CA ARG A 269 -19.99 -19.95 -16.81
C ARG A 269 -18.46 -19.88 -16.84
N VAL A 270 -17.87 -19.28 -17.88
CA VAL A 270 -16.42 -19.09 -17.98
C VAL A 270 -15.95 -18.03 -16.98
N SER A 271 -16.68 -16.91 -16.85
CA SER A 271 -16.39 -15.83 -15.90
C SER A 271 -16.29 -16.33 -14.46
N ARG A 272 -17.15 -17.29 -14.06
CA ARG A 272 -17.13 -17.93 -12.72
C ARG A 272 -15.82 -18.59 -12.34
N PHE A 273 -15.04 -19.06 -13.30
CA PHE A 273 -13.74 -19.70 -13.03
C PHE A 273 -12.59 -18.75 -13.33
N LEU A 274 -12.68 -17.98 -14.43
CA LEU A 274 -11.62 -17.10 -14.88
C LEU A 274 -11.32 -15.98 -13.88
N PHE A 275 -12.35 -15.31 -13.37
CA PHE A 275 -12.17 -14.17 -12.45
C PHE A 275 -11.53 -14.60 -11.11
N PRO A 276 -12.03 -15.63 -10.41
CA PRO A 276 -11.37 -16.11 -9.20
C PRO A 276 -9.96 -16.63 -9.45
N ALA A 277 -9.73 -17.38 -10.53
CA ALA A 277 -8.39 -17.91 -10.84
C ALA A 277 -7.39 -16.78 -11.11
N ALA A 278 -7.78 -15.78 -11.89
CA ALA A 278 -6.95 -14.60 -12.15
C ALA A 278 -6.67 -13.79 -10.89
N PHE A 279 -7.66 -13.64 -10.00
CA PHE A 279 -7.47 -12.94 -8.73
C PHE A 279 -6.56 -13.71 -7.78
N ILE A 280 -6.65 -15.03 -7.72
CA ILE A 280 -5.73 -15.88 -6.94
C ILE A 280 -4.30 -15.75 -7.47
N LEU A 281 -4.12 -15.80 -8.80
CA LEU A 281 -2.81 -15.62 -9.42
C LEU A 281 -2.23 -14.23 -9.10
N PHE A 282 -3.05 -13.18 -9.15
CA PHE A 282 -2.65 -11.85 -8.72
C PHE A 282 -2.24 -11.82 -7.24
N ASN A 283 -3.00 -12.45 -6.34
CA ASN A 283 -2.67 -12.50 -4.92
C ASN A 283 -1.30 -13.19 -4.68
N VAL A 284 -1.10 -14.35 -5.29
CA VAL A 284 0.17 -15.09 -5.17
C VAL A 284 1.33 -14.24 -5.69
N GLY A 285 1.19 -13.64 -6.87
CA GLY A 285 2.21 -12.77 -7.45
C GLY A 285 2.49 -11.53 -6.60
N TYR A 286 1.44 -10.87 -6.11
CA TYR A 286 1.55 -9.67 -5.28
C TYR A 286 2.34 -9.97 -4.00
N TRP A 287 1.92 -10.97 -3.23
CA TRP A 287 2.58 -11.30 -1.97
C TRP A 287 3.99 -11.84 -2.19
N LEU A 288 4.24 -12.62 -3.25
CA LEU A 288 5.57 -13.11 -3.58
C LEU A 288 6.53 -11.96 -3.92
N VAL A 289 6.09 -10.99 -4.73
CA VAL A 289 6.92 -9.83 -5.09
C VAL A 289 7.22 -8.98 -3.85
N TYR A 290 6.19 -8.58 -3.11
CA TYR A 290 6.36 -7.63 -2.00
C TYR A 290 6.88 -8.25 -0.70
N LEU A 291 6.75 -9.56 -0.47
CA LEU A 291 7.34 -10.21 0.72
C LEU A 291 8.69 -10.84 0.46
N VAL A 292 8.92 -11.41 -0.73
CA VAL A 292 10.08 -12.27 -0.98
C VAL A 292 11.07 -11.65 -1.96
N LEU A 293 10.62 -11.22 -3.14
CA LEU A 293 11.54 -10.79 -4.20
C LEU A 293 12.07 -9.37 -4.01
N TRP A 294 11.30 -8.49 -3.37
CA TRP A 294 11.69 -7.11 -3.19
C TRP A 294 12.54 -6.97 -1.93
N GLU A 295 13.86 -7.07 -2.07
CA GLU A 295 14.77 -6.59 -1.04
C GLU A 295 14.95 -5.07 -1.22
N PRO A 296 14.68 -4.26 -0.18
CA PRO A 296 15.00 -2.85 -0.25
C PRO A 296 16.53 -2.69 -0.22
N VAL A 297 17.10 -2.03 -1.22
CA VAL A 297 18.49 -1.54 -1.14
C VAL A 297 18.48 -0.42 -0.11
N ILE A 298 18.88 -0.71 1.13
CA ILE A 298 18.97 0.29 2.20
C ILE A 298 20.44 0.54 2.56
N ASP A 299 21.20 1.08 1.62
CA ASP A 299 22.53 1.61 1.90
C ASP A 299 22.45 3.12 2.10
N LYS A 300 22.19 3.57 3.33
CA LYS A 300 22.32 4.99 3.70
C LYS A 300 23.77 5.42 3.95
N HIS A 301 24.70 4.49 4.15
CA HIS A 301 26.07 4.78 4.60
C HIS A 301 27.19 4.05 3.84
N SER A 302 26.96 3.61 2.60
CA SER A 302 28.03 3.04 1.75
C SER A 302 28.92 4.10 1.07
N ASP A 303 28.71 5.40 1.30
CA ASP A 303 29.49 6.49 0.67
C ASP A 303 30.55 7.11 1.60
N SER A 304 30.86 6.49 2.74
CA SER A 304 31.92 6.95 3.65
C SER A 304 32.97 5.89 4.00
N GLU A 305 33.11 4.84 3.18
CA GLU A 305 34.42 4.19 3.04
C GLU A 305 35.24 5.04 2.06
N GLY A 306 36.29 5.66 2.59
CA GLY A 306 37.11 6.62 1.88
C GLY A 306 37.56 6.11 0.51
N VAL A 307 37.53 7.02 -0.47
CA VAL A 307 38.29 6.90 -1.71
C VAL A 307 39.75 6.68 -1.32
N THR A 308 40.14 5.41 -1.24
CA THR A 308 41.53 5.01 -1.09
C THR A 308 42.11 5.19 -2.49
N MET A 309 42.63 6.38 -2.79
CA MET A 309 43.48 6.56 -3.96
C MET A 309 44.77 5.76 -3.71
N THR A 310 44.78 4.50 -4.14
CA THR A 310 46.04 3.81 -4.43
C THR A 310 46.56 4.38 -5.74
N VAL A 311 47.38 5.43 -5.67
CA VAL A 311 48.26 5.80 -6.78
C VAL A 311 49.38 4.78 -6.79
N ASN A 312 49.25 3.77 -7.65
CA ASN A 312 50.38 2.95 -8.05
C ASN A 312 50.89 3.54 -9.37
N LEU A 313 52.00 4.26 -9.31
CA LEU A 313 52.76 4.70 -10.48
C LEU A 313 54.21 4.27 -10.27
N ASN A 314 54.43 2.96 -10.35
CA ASN A 314 55.59 2.43 -11.05
C ASN A 314 55.08 2.04 -12.43
N ASP A 315 55.32 2.87 -13.42
CA ASP A 315 55.60 2.49 -14.80
C ASP A 315 56.25 3.72 -15.47
N ASP A 316 57.48 3.49 -15.93
CA ASP A 316 58.44 4.34 -16.67
C ASP A 316 59.16 5.51 -15.97
#